data_AF-A0A971VKZ1-F1
#
_entry.id   AF-A0A971VKZ1-F1
#
_cell.length_a   1.000
_cell.length_b   1.000
_cell.length_c   1.000
_cell.angle_alpha   90.00
_cell.angle_beta   90.00
_cell.angle_gamma   90.00
#
_symmetry.space_group_name_H-M   'P 1'
#
loop_
_entity.id
_entity.type
_entity.pdbx_description
1 polymer ?
#
loop_
_entity_poly.entity_id
_entity_poly.type
_entity_poly.pdbx_seq_one_letter_code
_entity_poly.pdbx_strand_id
1 'polypeptide(L)'
;MRAKSRLFLFTVFLSIILLLTGCTNPDRAVNGNPKTEDTAGVINDNSGSYSEDEGRIDEPSPSAAETGDNESQDPTGDDTGPDMEDETAGNGETQETKDSSGNNGEILRINGLVRVQDIDPDIVVELRYATENNFTGRIVYPHDVCVLRESTAIKLANANRELMEMGYRIKVWDAYRPVYVQRIFWEIVPDSRYVANPDKGGSKHNRGTAVDVTLVDMEGNELEMPSGFDDFTGKGSRNGKNMSETARKNMELLTDVMVRNGFTTISTEWWHFNDSDSDKYEIIDVNLEEFLKDSVSGNGRDAESWLLVAALDKLKDVTGDSEQIVFVCADSLGTSRAEVHTFEKNNGRWEKVFEPMKAVIGSGGFSYDKKEGDKKSPVGAFLLKRSFGRYENPGTRLVYTRFSQGDFWVDDANSPYYNTYQKGPANGRWNSAEDLYGIGDPYKYFIVIEYNTEEPVAGKGSAIFFHIWRNENSPTAGCTAVSEENILKIMKWLDPSRKPLILQYPADHLREIAN
;
A
#
# COMPACT_ATOMS: atom_id res chain seq x y z
N MET A 1 20.68 -39.92 -16.70
CA MET A 1 20.54 -39.58 -15.26
C MET A 1 19.98 -38.15 -15.06
N ARG A 2 19.10 -37.71 -15.96
CA ARG A 2 18.35 -36.44 -15.94
C ARG A 2 16.87 -36.81 -15.95
N ALA A 3 16.14 -36.45 -14.91
CA ALA A 3 14.67 -36.44 -14.75
C ALA A 3 14.35 -36.78 -13.30
N LYS A 4 14.47 -35.82 -12.37
CA LYS A 4 13.87 -35.90 -11.01
C LYS A 4 13.89 -34.60 -10.19
N SER A 5 14.21 -33.44 -10.76
CA SER A 5 14.31 -32.17 -10.00
C SER A 5 13.42 -31.04 -10.51
N ARG A 6 12.30 -31.34 -11.20
CA ARG A 6 11.35 -30.31 -11.68
C ARG A 6 9.91 -30.52 -11.23
N LEU A 7 9.68 -31.42 -10.27
CA LEU A 7 8.37 -31.61 -9.65
C LEU A 7 8.39 -31.11 -8.19
N PHE A 8 8.81 -29.86 -7.99
CA PHE A 8 8.80 -29.21 -6.67
C PHE A 8 8.08 -27.84 -6.66
N LEU A 9 7.55 -27.39 -7.80
CA LEU A 9 6.75 -26.15 -7.89
C LEU A 9 5.23 -26.37 -7.83
N PHE A 10 4.75 -27.59 -7.63
CA PHE A 10 3.31 -27.90 -7.56
C PHE A 10 2.84 -28.43 -6.19
N THR A 11 3.73 -28.58 -5.20
CA THR A 11 3.41 -29.25 -3.93
C THR A 11 3.14 -28.30 -2.76
N VAL A 12 3.36 -26.99 -2.91
CA VAL A 12 3.00 -26.02 -1.86
C VAL A 12 1.51 -25.66 -1.89
N PHE A 13 0.80 -25.92 -3.00
CA PHE A 13 -0.63 -25.58 -3.15
C PHE A 13 -1.63 -26.66 -2.73
N LEU A 14 -1.19 -27.87 -2.34
CA LEU A 14 -2.11 -28.98 -1.99
C LEU A 14 -2.16 -29.34 -0.49
N SER A 15 -1.38 -28.66 0.36
CA SER A 15 -1.33 -28.98 1.80
C SER A 15 -2.25 -28.11 2.68
N ILE A 16 -3.03 -27.19 2.09
CA ILE A 16 -3.99 -26.34 2.83
C ILE A 16 -5.46 -26.69 2.52
N ILE A 17 -5.74 -27.57 1.54
CA ILE A 17 -7.12 -27.99 1.19
C ILE A 17 -7.47 -29.42 1.68
N LEU A 18 -6.65 -30.01 2.55
CA LEU A 18 -6.88 -31.38 3.08
C LEU A 18 -6.87 -31.48 4.61
N LEU A 19 -7.46 -30.49 5.28
CA LEU A 19 -7.72 -30.51 6.74
C LEU A 19 -9.21 -30.35 7.11
N LEU A 20 -10.13 -30.67 6.20
CA LEU A 20 -11.55 -30.83 6.53
C LEU A 20 -12.12 -32.08 5.86
N THR A 21 -11.83 -33.24 6.42
CA THR A 21 -12.75 -34.39 6.39
C THR A 21 -12.44 -35.29 7.58
N GLY A 22 -13.37 -35.34 8.53
CA GLY A 22 -13.21 -36.23 9.69
C GLY A 22 -14.19 -36.01 10.84
N CYS A 23 -15.50 -35.97 10.58
CA CYS A 23 -16.50 -36.41 11.55
C CYS A 23 -17.72 -36.95 10.80
N THR A 24 -17.85 -38.28 10.81
CA THR A 24 -19.00 -39.07 10.37
C THR A 24 -20.12 -39.01 11.41
N ASN A 25 -21.39 -38.84 10.99
CA ASN A 25 -22.40 -39.91 11.10
C ASN A 25 -23.74 -39.57 10.39
N PRO A 26 -24.54 -40.60 10.04
CA PRO A 26 -25.58 -40.61 9.01
C PRO A 26 -26.98 -40.32 9.58
N ASP A 27 -27.91 -39.96 8.68
CA ASP A 27 -29.33 -40.39 8.67
C ASP A 27 -30.23 -39.33 8.02
N ARG A 28 -30.58 -39.56 6.74
CA ARG A 28 -31.96 -39.61 6.23
C ARG A 28 -31.97 -39.59 4.70
N ALA A 29 -32.14 -40.78 4.13
CA ALA A 29 -32.83 -40.94 2.86
C ALA A 29 -34.35 -40.84 3.12
N VAL A 30 -35.10 -40.09 2.31
CA VAL A 30 -36.40 -40.50 1.71
C VAL A 30 -36.70 -39.62 0.47
N ASN A 31 -36.60 -40.25 -0.70
CA ASN A 31 -37.46 -40.26 -1.91
C ASN A 31 -38.25 -39.02 -2.39
N GLY A 32 -38.15 -38.79 -3.72
CA GLY A 32 -39.17 -38.06 -4.51
C GLY A 32 -38.78 -37.82 -5.97
N ASN A 33 -39.18 -38.75 -6.85
CA ASN A 33 -38.87 -38.91 -8.29
C ASN A 33 -39.24 -37.72 -9.25
N PRO A 34 -38.78 -37.75 -10.53
CA PRO A 34 -38.72 -36.64 -11.50
C PRO A 34 -39.84 -36.65 -12.56
N LYS A 35 -39.89 -35.59 -13.40
CA LYS A 35 -40.51 -35.50 -14.75
C LYS A 35 -39.70 -34.48 -15.56
N THR A 36 -38.98 -34.82 -16.65
CA THR A 36 -39.41 -34.94 -18.07
C THR A 36 -40.21 -33.71 -18.53
N GLU A 37 -39.82 -32.92 -19.55
CA GLU A 37 -39.82 -33.24 -21.00
C GLU A 37 -39.23 -32.05 -21.81
N ASP A 38 -38.61 -32.35 -22.96
CA ASP A 38 -38.70 -31.70 -24.30
C ASP A 38 -38.50 -30.17 -24.48
N THR A 39 -37.85 -29.60 -25.51
CA THR A 39 -37.66 -29.97 -26.93
C THR A 39 -36.65 -29.03 -27.61
N ALA A 40 -36.19 -29.43 -28.81
CA ALA A 40 -35.50 -28.66 -29.87
C ALA A 40 -35.99 -27.22 -30.09
N GLY A 41 -35.29 -26.26 -30.71
CA GLY A 41 -34.04 -26.21 -31.48
C GLY A 41 -33.94 -24.82 -32.15
N VAL A 42 -33.04 -24.71 -33.15
CA VAL A 42 -32.95 -23.66 -34.19
C VAL A 42 -32.11 -22.40 -33.89
N ILE A 43 -30.84 -22.45 -34.35
CA ILE A 43 -30.18 -21.58 -35.33
C ILE A 43 -30.73 -20.14 -35.52
N ASN A 44 -29.90 -19.11 -35.28
CA ASN A 44 -29.51 -18.18 -36.35
C ASN A 44 -28.39 -17.20 -35.97
N ASP A 45 -27.52 -17.01 -36.96
CA ASP A 45 -26.46 -16.02 -37.07
C ASP A 45 -26.97 -14.58 -36.93
N ASN A 46 -26.11 -13.67 -36.47
CA ASN A 46 -26.12 -12.32 -37.04
C ASN A 46 -24.74 -11.66 -37.01
N SER A 47 -24.13 -11.64 -38.19
CA SER A 47 -23.09 -10.72 -38.64
C SER A 47 -23.73 -9.49 -39.28
N GLY A 48 -23.19 -8.29 -39.02
CA GLY A 48 -23.46 -7.09 -39.84
C GLY A 48 -23.02 -5.83 -39.09
N SER A 49 -21.95 -5.13 -39.44
CA SER A 49 -21.58 -4.41 -40.68
C SER A 49 -21.93 -2.92 -40.60
N TYR A 50 -20.88 -2.10 -40.75
CA TYR A 50 -20.86 -0.65 -40.90
C TYR A 50 -21.65 -0.16 -42.13
N SER A 51 -22.19 1.07 -42.03
CA SER A 51 -22.39 1.96 -43.17
C SER A 51 -22.28 3.43 -42.73
N GLU A 52 -21.44 4.16 -43.46
CA GLU A 52 -21.26 5.62 -43.45
C GLU A 52 -22.42 6.32 -44.18
N ASP A 53 -22.68 7.60 -43.86
CA ASP A 53 -23.03 8.59 -44.89
C ASP A 53 -22.69 10.02 -44.42
N GLU A 54 -22.21 10.84 -45.36
CA GLU A 54 -21.61 12.17 -45.20
C GLU A 54 -22.54 13.33 -45.62
N GLY A 55 -22.21 14.54 -45.12
CA GLY A 55 -22.36 15.83 -45.82
C GLY A 55 -23.59 16.67 -45.45
N ARG A 56 -23.57 18.01 -45.36
CA ARG A 56 -22.57 19.04 -45.74
C ARG A 56 -23.04 20.42 -45.21
N ILE A 57 -22.13 21.14 -44.53
CA ILE A 57 -21.80 22.58 -44.48
C ILE A 57 -22.73 23.64 -45.14
N ASP A 58 -23.01 24.75 -44.45
CA ASP A 58 -22.71 26.15 -44.89
C ASP A 58 -22.99 27.22 -43.79
N GLU A 59 -22.05 28.17 -43.63
CA GLU A 59 -22.10 29.47 -42.91
C GLU A 59 -22.27 30.64 -43.94
N PRO A 60 -22.34 31.97 -43.64
CA PRO A 60 -22.00 32.76 -42.43
C PRO A 60 -22.93 33.97 -42.03
N SER A 61 -22.53 34.65 -40.93
CA SER A 61 -22.86 35.94 -40.20
C SER A 61 -23.34 37.22 -40.97
N PRO A 62 -23.48 38.48 -40.39
CA PRO A 62 -23.50 39.04 -38.98
C PRO A 62 -24.58 40.14 -38.69
N SER A 63 -24.59 40.79 -37.47
CA SER A 63 -24.76 42.28 -37.21
C SER A 63 -25.57 42.75 -35.95
N ALA A 64 -24.93 43.60 -35.09
CA ALA A 64 -25.36 44.83 -34.33
C ALA A 64 -26.65 44.87 -33.45
N ALA A 65 -26.87 45.71 -32.41
CA ALA A 65 -26.16 46.70 -31.57
C ALA A 65 -27.14 47.23 -30.45
N GLU A 66 -26.62 48.08 -29.54
CA GLU A 66 -27.28 49.08 -28.65
C GLU A 66 -27.86 48.63 -27.28
N THR A 67 -27.96 49.41 -26.19
CA THR A 67 -27.32 50.61 -25.56
C THR A 67 -27.96 50.72 -24.14
N GLY A 68 -27.32 51.40 -23.16
CA GLY A 68 -28.05 51.99 -22.02
C GLY A 68 -27.27 52.13 -20.71
N ASP A 69 -26.69 53.31 -20.47
CA ASP A 69 -26.19 53.81 -19.18
C ASP A 69 -27.32 54.55 -18.41
N ASN A 70 -27.30 54.55 -17.06
CA ASN A 70 -27.55 55.78 -16.28
C ASN A 70 -27.12 55.71 -14.79
N GLU A 71 -26.25 56.66 -14.45
CA GLU A 71 -25.98 57.44 -13.22
C GLU A 71 -26.79 57.24 -11.91
N SER A 72 -26.09 57.31 -10.76
CA SER A 72 -26.06 58.48 -9.83
C SER A 72 -26.04 58.17 -8.31
N GLN A 73 -25.09 58.83 -7.63
CA GLN A 73 -25.15 59.53 -6.32
C GLN A 73 -24.96 58.82 -4.96
N ASP A 74 -23.78 59.13 -4.37
CA ASP A 74 -23.48 59.46 -2.94
C ASP A 74 -24.18 60.80 -2.55
N PRO A 75 -24.41 61.24 -1.28
CA PRO A 75 -23.38 61.46 -0.23
C PRO A 75 -23.80 61.37 1.26
N THR A 76 -22.81 61.50 2.16
CA THR A 76 -22.68 62.49 3.28
C THR A 76 -22.24 61.93 4.64
N GLY A 77 -21.30 62.65 5.29
CA GLY A 77 -21.14 62.65 6.75
C GLY A 77 -19.72 62.92 7.26
N ASP A 78 -19.34 64.20 7.34
CA ASP A 78 -18.13 64.76 7.98
C ASP A 78 -18.57 65.47 9.28
N ASP A 79 -17.82 65.38 10.40
CA ASP A 79 -17.59 66.51 11.34
C ASP A 79 -16.64 66.24 12.54
N THR A 80 -15.69 67.18 12.72
CA THR A 80 -15.03 67.78 13.92
C THR A 80 -14.08 67.03 14.92
N GLY A 81 -12.86 67.60 15.09
CA GLY A 81 -11.81 67.35 16.12
C GLY A 81 -11.92 68.25 17.39
N PRO A 82 -10.85 68.79 18.04
CA PRO A 82 -9.40 68.50 18.04
C PRO A 82 -8.68 68.53 19.46
N ASP A 83 -7.34 68.36 19.44
CA ASP A 83 -6.25 68.83 20.36
C ASP A 83 -6.11 68.41 21.85
N MET A 84 -4.89 67.96 22.22
CA MET A 84 -4.03 68.52 23.32
C MET A 84 -2.67 67.79 23.45
N GLU A 85 -1.65 68.57 23.80
CA GLU A 85 -0.19 68.32 23.80
C GLU A 85 0.37 67.61 25.08
N ASP A 86 1.61 67.13 24.95
CA ASP A 86 2.76 67.34 25.88
C ASP A 86 3.49 66.09 26.46
N GLU A 87 4.80 66.32 26.62
CA GLU A 87 6.02 65.52 26.68
C GLU A 87 6.22 64.54 27.86
N THR A 88 7.11 63.54 27.69
CA THR A 88 8.40 63.43 28.43
C THR A 88 9.21 62.17 28.07
N ALA A 89 10.52 62.28 28.28
CA ALA A 89 11.63 61.52 27.70
C ALA A 89 12.02 60.19 28.38
N GLY A 90 12.79 59.36 27.66
CA GLY A 90 13.56 58.24 28.22
C GLY A 90 14.24 57.37 27.16
N ASN A 91 15.45 57.77 26.73
CA ASN A 91 16.31 57.03 25.79
C ASN A 91 17.01 55.87 26.51
N GLY A 92 17.06 54.68 25.92
CA GLY A 92 17.79 53.52 26.43
C GLY A 92 18.01 52.48 25.34
N GLU A 93 19.21 52.49 24.77
CA GLU A 93 19.73 51.58 23.75
C GLU A 93 19.46 50.11 24.09
N THR A 94 18.91 49.36 23.13
CA THR A 94 18.95 47.90 23.15
C THR A 94 19.63 47.41 21.88
N GLN A 95 20.78 46.78 22.09
CA GLN A 95 21.56 46.08 21.08
C GLN A 95 20.74 44.96 20.46
N GLU A 96 20.66 44.98 19.13
CA GLU A 96 20.26 43.84 18.31
C GLU A 96 21.09 42.61 18.67
N THR A 97 20.45 41.60 19.23
CA THR A 97 20.98 40.24 19.24
C THR A 97 20.00 39.34 18.49
N LYS A 98 20.40 39.08 17.25
CA LYS A 98 19.95 38.04 16.31
C LYS A 98 18.85 37.10 16.80
N ASP A 99 17.69 37.27 16.18
CA ASP A 99 16.73 36.20 15.91
C ASP A 99 17.45 34.92 15.45
N SER A 100 17.32 33.85 16.22
CA SER A 100 17.34 32.50 15.68
C SER A 100 15.90 32.18 15.29
N SER A 101 15.58 32.41 14.03
CA SER A 101 14.34 32.01 13.38
C SER A 101 14.14 30.49 13.47
N GLY A 102 13.40 30.06 14.50
CA GLY A 102 12.83 28.72 14.59
C GLY A 102 11.67 28.59 13.61
N ASN A 103 11.76 27.59 12.75
CA ASN A 103 10.78 27.25 11.72
C ASN A 103 9.43 26.90 12.39
N ASN A 104 8.42 27.76 12.31
CA ASN A 104 7.06 27.47 12.78
C ASN A 104 6.37 26.48 11.82
N GLY A 105 6.81 25.23 11.83
CA GLY A 105 6.12 24.13 11.16
C GLY A 105 4.83 23.80 11.90
N GLU A 106 3.70 23.79 11.19
CA GLU A 106 2.42 23.38 11.76
C GLU A 106 2.49 21.89 12.18
N ILE A 107 2.21 21.58 13.46
CA ILE A 107 2.19 20.20 13.96
C ILE A 107 1.15 19.39 13.19
N LEU A 108 1.60 18.32 12.53
CA LEU A 108 0.73 17.43 11.78
C LEU A 108 -0.22 16.66 12.70
N ARG A 109 -1.52 16.77 12.41
CA ARG A 109 -2.60 16.10 13.14
C ARG A 109 -3.37 15.17 12.21
N ILE A 110 -3.49 13.90 12.57
CA ILE A 110 -4.26 12.91 11.79
C ILE A 110 -5.17 12.15 12.73
N ASN A 111 -6.47 12.27 12.52
CA ASN A 111 -7.50 11.72 13.41
C ASN A 111 -7.26 12.07 14.89
N GLY A 112 -6.70 13.25 15.19
CA GLY A 112 -6.37 13.70 16.54
C GLY A 112 -5.12 13.08 17.16
N LEU A 113 -4.35 12.30 16.41
CA LEU A 113 -3.00 11.86 16.77
C LEU A 113 -1.96 12.89 16.29
N VAL A 114 -0.84 12.99 17.02
CA VAL A 114 0.35 13.80 16.73
C VAL A 114 1.61 13.00 17.04
N ARG A 115 2.75 13.32 16.42
CA ARG A 115 4.05 12.76 16.85
C ARG A 115 4.42 13.31 18.21
N VAL A 116 4.91 12.43 19.08
CA VAL A 116 5.34 12.80 20.43
C VAL A 116 6.53 13.76 20.38
N GLN A 117 7.48 13.55 19.47
CA GLN A 117 8.67 14.39 19.33
C GLN A 117 8.37 15.80 18.79
N ASP A 118 7.22 16.02 18.14
CA ASP A 118 6.78 17.36 17.73
C ASP A 118 6.25 18.18 18.92
N ILE A 119 5.78 17.50 19.96
CA ILE A 119 5.27 18.11 21.20
C ILE A 119 6.41 18.29 22.22
N ASP A 120 7.29 17.29 22.31
CA ASP A 120 8.45 17.30 23.20
C ASP A 120 9.62 16.52 22.56
N PRO A 121 10.60 17.23 21.96
CA PRO A 121 11.78 16.61 21.34
C PRO A 121 12.73 16.00 22.39
N ASP A 122 12.56 16.32 23.67
CA ASP A 122 13.35 15.75 24.75
C ASP A 122 12.81 14.38 25.23
N ILE A 123 11.71 13.87 24.67
CA ILE A 123 11.32 12.47 24.88
C ILE A 123 12.17 11.56 23.99
N VAL A 124 12.77 10.54 24.60
CA VAL A 124 13.51 9.51 23.86
C VAL A 124 12.50 8.52 23.28
N VAL A 125 12.62 8.20 22.00
CA VAL A 125 11.77 7.22 21.31
C VAL A 125 12.63 6.05 20.86
N GLU A 126 12.20 4.84 21.23
CA GLU A 126 12.78 3.58 20.76
C GLU A 126 11.67 2.53 20.80
N LEU A 127 10.74 2.60 19.85
CA LEU A 127 9.59 1.71 19.82
C LEU A 127 10.06 0.28 19.63
N ARG A 128 9.87 -0.56 20.65
CA ARG A 128 10.42 -1.93 20.71
C ARG A 128 9.88 -2.79 19.58
N TYR A 129 8.63 -2.57 19.19
CA TYR A 129 7.98 -3.26 18.09
C TYR A 129 8.47 -2.80 16.70
N ALA A 130 9.20 -1.69 16.58
CA ALA A 130 9.91 -1.29 15.36
C ALA A 130 11.32 -1.92 15.26
N THR A 131 11.70 -2.76 16.21
CA THR A 131 12.99 -3.47 16.27
C THR A 131 12.77 -4.97 16.45
N GLU A 132 13.82 -5.79 16.36
CA GLU A 132 13.74 -7.22 16.73
C GLU A 132 13.72 -7.43 18.26
N ASN A 133 14.00 -6.39 19.05
CA ASN A 133 14.05 -6.46 20.52
C ASN A 133 12.65 -6.32 21.14
N ASN A 134 11.79 -7.29 20.88
CA ASN A 134 10.47 -7.43 21.49
C ASN A 134 10.08 -8.90 21.60
N PHE A 135 8.97 -9.22 22.29
CA PHE A 135 8.58 -10.61 22.56
C PHE A 135 8.32 -11.47 21.31
N THR A 136 8.02 -10.85 20.16
CA THR A 136 7.81 -11.57 18.89
C THR A 136 9.13 -11.96 18.22
N GLY A 137 10.25 -11.31 18.57
CA GLY A 137 11.54 -11.45 17.91
C GLY A 137 11.56 -10.95 16.45
N ARG A 138 10.54 -10.18 16.04
CA ARG A 138 10.36 -9.65 14.69
C ARG A 138 9.98 -8.18 14.76
N ILE A 139 10.33 -7.42 13.72
CA ILE A 139 9.84 -6.06 13.53
C ILE A 139 8.37 -6.14 13.11
N VAL A 140 7.48 -5.51 13.88
CA VAL A 140 6.03 -5.50 13.64
C VAL A 140 5.51 -4.08 13.34
N TYR A 141 6.17 -3.05 13.88
CA TYR A 141 5.91 -1.67 13.48
C TYR A 141 6.74 -1.36 12.23
N PRO A 142 6.13 -0.76 11.19
CA PRO A 142 6.86 -0.46 9.96
C PRO A 142 7.93 0.61 10.16
N HIS A 143 7.74 1.53 11.12
CA HIS A 143 8.67 2.61 11.43
C HIS A 143 8.66 2.94 12.93
N ASP A 144 9.76 3.54 13.41
CA ASP A 144 9.92 4.05 14.77
C ASP A 144 9.22 5.41 14.95
N VAL A 145 7.91 5.45 14.65
CA VAL A 145 7.09 6.68 14.66
C VAL A 145 6.17 6.66 15.86
N CYS A 146 6.57 7.38 16.91
CA CYS A 146 5.82 7.46 18.16
C CYS A 146 4.74 8.53 18.07
N VAL A 147 3.47 8.11 17.99
CA VAL A 147 2.31 9.01 17.95
C VAL A 147 1.34 8.71 19.07
N LEU A 148 0.64 9.73 19.54
CA LEU A 148 -0.38 9.68 20.59
C LEU A 148 -1.50 10.66 20.27
N ARG A 149 -2.64 10.53 20.95
CA ARG A 149 -3.64 11.61 20.95
C ARG A 149 -2.95 12.88 21.43
N GLU A 150 -3.25 14.01 20.81
CA GLU A 150 -2.60 15.28 21.12
C GLU A 150 -2.66 15.63 22.62
N SER A 151 -3.82 15.46 23.24
CA SER A 151 -4.00 15.65 24.68
C SER A 151 -3.14 14.70 25.52
N THR A 152 -3.01 13.44 25.10
CA THR A 152 -2.15 12.45 25.77
C THR A 152 -0.66 12.78 25.58
N ALA A 153 -0.25 13.21 24.38
CA ALA A 153 1.13 13.64 24.10
C ALA A 153 1.52 14.85 24.96
N ILE A 154 0.62 15.82 25.14
CA ILE A 154 0.83 16.98 26.01
C ILE A 154 0.98 16.55 27.48
N LYS A 155 0.17 15.60 27.96
CA LYS A 155 0.32 15.04 29.32
C LYS A 155 1.69 14.35 29.49
N LEU A 156 2.12 13.58 28.49
CA LEU A 156 3.42 12.91 28.50
C LEU A 156 4.57 13.91 28.52
N ALA A 157 4.49 14.98 27.73
CA ALA A 157 5.46 16.06 27.71
C ALA A 157 5.57 16.78 29.07
N ASN A 158 4.44 17.03 29.74
CA ASN A 158 4.47 17.60 31.09
C ASN A 158 5.17 16.68 32.10
N ALA A 159 4.90 15.37 32.04
CA ALA A 159 5.59 14.38 32.86
C ALA A 159 7.10 14.34 32.57
N ASN A 160 7.50 14.40 31.30
CA ASN A 160 8.90 14.43 30.90
C ASN A 160 9.63 15.67 31.40
N ARG A 161 9.03 16.86 31.29
CA ARG A 161 9.60 18.11 31.82
C ARG A 161 9.82 18.05 33.32
N GLU A 162 8.90 17.47 34.07
CA GLU A 162 9.06 17.29 35.52
C GLU A 162 10.22 16.33 35.85
N LEU A 163 10.35 15.22 35.12
CA LEU A 163 11.47 14.29 35.29
C LEU A 163 12.82 14.94 34.93
N MET A 164 12.85 15.82 33.94
CA MET A 164 14.05 16.55 33.54
C MET A 164 14.56 17.48 34.66
N GLU A 165 13.67 18.10 35.43
CA GLU A 165 14.07 18.88 36.63
C GLU A 165 14.74 18.00 37.69
N MET A 166 14.46 16.69 37.68
CA MET A 166 15.04 15.68 38.57
C MET A 166 16.26 14.98 37.96
N GLY A 167 16.67 15.33 36.75
CA GLY A 167 17.83 14.75 36.04
C GLY A 167 17.52 13.46 35.26
N TYR A 168 16.27 13.22 34.90
CA TYR A 168 15.83 12.05 34.13
C TYR A 168 15.01 12.44 32.90
N ARG A 169 14.87 11.54 31.93
CA ARG A 169 13.95 11.69 30.80
C ARG A 169 13.10 10.45 30.63
N ILE A 170 12.00 10.59 29.91
CA ILE A 170 11.16 9.47 29.50
C ILE A 170 11.72 8.85 28.21
N LYS A 171 11.81 7.52 28.18
CA LYS A 171 11.94 6.74 26.94
C LYS A 171 10.65 5.98 26.67
N VAL A 172 10.13 6.09 25.44
CA VAL A 172 8.93 5.39 24.98
C VAL A 172 9.29 4.13 24.21
N TRP A 173 8.73 3.00 24.65
CA TRP A 173 8.86 1.67 24.04
C TRP A 173 7.61 1.26 23.26
N ASP A 174 6.43 1.74 23.63
CA ASP A 174 5.22 1.63 22.83
C ASP A 174 4.26 2.82 23.06
N ALA A 175 3.46 3.16 22.06
CA ALA A 175 2.50 4.27 22.07
C ALA A 175 1.24 3.87 21.30
N TYR A 176 0.74 4.71 20.39
CA TYR A 176 -0.35 4.30 19.50
C TYR A 176 0.03 3.06 18.69
N ARG A 177 -0.86 2.06 18.75
CA ARG A 177 -0.74 0.78 18.03
C ARG A 177 -1.87 0.67 17.01
N PRO A 178 -1.60 0.57 15.71
CA PRO A 178 -2.63 0.27 14.73
C PRO A 178 -3.36 -1.05 15.02
N VAL A 179 -4.62 -1.18 14.61
CA VAL A 179 -5.44 -2.36 14.92
C VAL A 179 -4.86 -3.61 14.26
N TYR A 180 -4.29 -3.49 13.06
CA TYR A 180 -3.64 -4.61 12.39
C TYR A 180 -2.45 -5.17 13.20
N VAL A 181 -1.67 -4.31 13.88
CA VAL A 181 -0.57 -4.77 14.75
C VAL A 181 -1.11 -5.52 15.97
N GLN A 182 -2.23 -5.04 16.55
CA GLN A 182 -2.89 -5.75 17.65
C GLN A 182 -3.36 -7.16 17.23
N ARG A 183 -3.80 -7.32 15.96
CA ARG A 183 -4.15 -8.64 15.40
C ARG A 183 -2.92 -9.53 15.25
N ILE A 184 -1.81 -9.01 14.75
CA ILE A 184 -0.54 -9.75 14.67
C ILE A 184 -0.12 -10.25 16.05
N PHE A 185 -0.19 -9.41 17.09
CA PHE A 185 0.15 -9.82 18.45
C PHE A 185 -0.76 -10.94 18.96
N TRP A 186 -2.06 -10.85 18.70
CA TRP A 186 -3.02 -11.86 19.09
C TRP A 186 -2.80 -13.19 18.35
N GLU A 187 -2.36 -13.16 17.09
CA GLU A 187 -2.01 -14.37 16.34
C GLU A 187 -0.75 -15.05 16.88
N ILE A 188 0.24 -14.26 17.32
CA ILE A 188 1.48 -14.79 17.90
C ILE A 188 1.24 -15.32 19.32
N VAL A 189 0.49 -14.57 20.14
CA VAL A 189 0.14 -14.90 21.52
C VAL A 189 -1.37 -14.72 21.73
N PRO A 190 -2.20 -15.74 21.40
CA PRO A 190 -3.66 -15.69 21.55
C PRO A 190 -4.11 -15.91 23.00
N ASP A 191 -3.55 -15.12 23.91
CA ASP A 191 -3.76 -15.22 25.34
C ASP A 191 -4.11 -13.85 25.90
N SER A 192 -5.37 -13.69 26.33
CA SER A 192 -5.89 -12.44 26.87
C SER A 192 -5.27 -12.01 28.20
N ARG A 193 -4.40 -12.84 28.79
CA ARG A 193 -3.57 -12.45 29.94
C ARG A 193 -2.41 -11.55 29.54
N TYR A 194 -1.98 -11.60 28.27
CA TYR A 194 -0.77 -10.93 27.77
C TYR A 194 -1.07 -9.98 26.62
N VAL A 195 -2.03 -10.31 25.76
CA VAL A 195 -2.38 -9.51 24.58
C VAL A 195 -3.88 -9.25 24.58
N ALA A 196 -4.30 -7.99 24.45
CA ALA A 196 -5.71 -7.65 24.35
C ALA A 196 -6.36 -8.31 23.11
N ASN A 197 -7.54 -8.91 23.28
CA ASN A 197 -8.25 -9.54 22.18
C ASN A 197 -8.83 -8.45 21.24
N PRO A 198 -8.44 -8.41 19.95
CA PRO A 198 -8.89 -7.39 19.02
C PRO A 198 -10.41 -7.42 18.77
N ASP A 199 -11.06 -8.56 18.92
CA ASP A 199 -12.49 -8.75 18.69
C ASP A 199 -13.35 -8.51 19.95
N LYS A 200 -12.72 -8.15 21.08
CA LYS A 200 -13.38 -7.84 22.36
C LYS A 200 -13.07 -6.44 22.88
N GLY A 201 -13.00 -5.47 21.97
CA GLY A 201 -12.83 -4.06 22.32
C GLY A 201 -11.39 -3.55 22.31
N GLY A 202 -10.44 -4.33 21.76
CA GLY A 202 -9.08 -3.90 21.45
C GLY A 202 -8.23 -3.47 22.66
N SER A 203 -7.13 -2.79 22.37
CA SER A 203 -6.20 -2.21 23.35
C SER A 203 -6.40 -0.70 23.47
N LYS A 204 -6.10 -0.12 24.64
CA LYS A 204 -6.02 1.34 24.80
C LYS A 204 -4.89 1.97 23.96
N HIS A 205 -3.90 1.18 23.56
CA HIS A 205 -2.93 1.58 22.54
C HIS A 205 -3.60 1.87 21.19
N ASN A 206 -4.67 1.15 20.83
CA ASN A 206 -5.42 1.41 19.59
C ASN A 206 -6.25 2.70 19.61
N ARG A 207 -6.38 3.34 20.78
CA ARG A 207 -7.02 4.67 20.91
C ARG A 207 -6.02 5.82 20.83
N GLY A 208 -4.72 5.51 20.89
CA GLY A 208 -3.64 6.50 21.04
C GLY A 208 -3.55 7.11 22.44
N THR A 209 -4.06 6.40 23.44
CA THR A 209 -4.21 6.89 24.82
C THR A 209 -3.47 6.03 25.84
N ALA A 210 -2.50 5.23 25.39
CA ALA A 210 -1.67 4.40 26.24
C ALA A 210 -0.21 4.51 25.79
N VAL A 211 0.70 4.39 26.75
CA VAL A 211 2.15 4.43 26.54
C VAL A 211 2.82 3.38 27.41
N ASP A 212 3.84 2.74 26.84
CA ASP A 212 4.77 1.89 27.56
C ASP A 212 6.12 2.61 27.62
N VAL A 213 6.58 2.91 28.84
CA VAL A 213 7.72 3.81 29.05
C VAL A 213 8.69 3.31 30.13
N THR A 214 9.91 3.83 30.09
CA THR A 214 10.93 3.69 31.13
C THR A 214 11.57 5.05 31.45
N LEU A 215 12.41 5.09 32.50
CA LEU A 215 13.28 6.21 32.80
C LEU A 215 14.65 6.00 32.17
N VAL A 216 15.21 7.08 31.65
CA VAL A 216 16.61 7.20 31.25
C VAL A 216 17.28 8.35 32.00
N ASP A 217 18.60 8.31 32.10
CA ASP A 217 19.40 9.48 32.48
C ASP A 217 19.37 10.55 31.37
N MET A 218 20.01 11.70 31.62
CA MET A 218 20.02 12.79 30.64
C MET A 218 20.76 12.40 29.34
N GLU A 219 21.65 11.42 29.41
CA GLU A 219 22.40 10.85 28.30
C GLU A 219 21.61 9.78 27.52
N GLY A 220 20.45 9.35 28.00
CA GLY A 220 19.57 8.37 27.36
C GLY A 220 19.82 6.91 27.75
N ASN A 221 20.65 6.64 28.76
CA ASN A 221 20.87 5.30 29.29
C ASN A 221 19.71 4.88 30.18
N GLU A 222 19.19 3.67 29.97
CA GLU A 222 18.07 3.12 30.74
C GLU A 222 18.45 2.88 32.20
N LEU A 223 17.59 3.33 33.12
CA LEU A 223 17.73 3.06 34.54
C LEU A 223 17.32 1.62 34.88
N GLU A 224 17.82 1.11 35.99
CA GLU A 224 17.38 -0.18 36.52
C GLU A 224 15.89 -0.13 36.87
N MET A 225 15.12 -1.05 36.28
CA MET A 225 13.68 -1.21 36.47
C MET A 225 13.34 -2.64 36.91
N PRO A 226 12.12 -2.92 37.41
CA PRO A 226 11.77 -4.23 37.96
C PRO A 226 12.00 -5.43 37.03
N SER A 227 11.88 -5.22 35.72
CA SER A 227 12.11 -6.21 34.67
C SER A 227 12.39 -5.53 33.33
N GLY A 228 12.70 -6.31 32.29
CA GLY A 228 12.71 -5.81 30.91
C GLY A 228 11.29 -5.57 30.38
N PHE A 229 11.21 -4.90 29.22
CA PHE A 229 9.96 -4.73 28.50
C PHE A 229 9.33 -6.08 28.11
N ASP A 230 8.00 -6.17 28.15
CA ASP A 230 7.23 -7.39 27.86
C ASP A 230 7.63 -8.63 28.70
N ASP A 231 8.11 -8.42 29.94
CA ASP A 231 8.28 -9.51 30.91
C ASP A 231 6.92 -9.99 31.44
N PHE A 232 6.36 -10.98 30.76
CA PHE A 232 5.08 -11.62 31.09
C PHE A 232 5.12 -12.55 32.32
N THR A 233 6.20 -12.53 33.09
CA THR A 233 6.28 -13.23 34.39
C THR A 233 5.80 -12.33 35.53
N GLY A 234 5.78 -12.84 36.77
CA GLY A 234 5.44 -12.04 37.95
C GLY A 234 6.38 -10.84 38.21
N LYS A 235 7.49 -10.71 37.46
CA LYS A 235 8.43 -9.58 37.55
C LYS A 235 7.95 -8.32 36.81
N GLY A 236 7.00 -8.45 35.88
CA GLY A 236 6.35 -7.30 35.26
C GLY A 236 5.46 -6.50 36.22
N SER A 237 5.04 -7.13 37.32
CA SER A 237 4.10 -6.51 38.26
C SER A 237 4.74 -5.39 39.09
N ARG A 238 4.01 -4.28 39.21
CA ARG A 238 4.33 -3.15 40.11
C ARG A 238 4.45 -3.58 41.58
N ASN A 239 3.72 -4.63 41.97
CA ASN A 239 3.71 -5.16 43.33
C ASN A 239 4.61 -6.40 43.49
N GLY A 240 5.53 -6.62 42.55
CA GLY A 240 6.46 -7.74 42.57
C GLY A 240 7.32 -7.75 43.83
N LYS A 241 7.41 -8.90 44.50
CA LYS A 241 8.22 -9.05 45.73
C LYS A 241 9.73 -9.17 45.46
N ASN A 242 10.11 -9.54 44.23
CA ASN A 242 11.49 -9.84 43.83
C ASN A 242 12.05 -8.75 42.91
N MET A 243 12.17 -7.52 43.41
CA MET A 243 12.87 -6.42 42.74
C MET A 243 13.87 -5.77 43.71
N SER A 244 14.94 -5.18 43.17
CA SER A 244 15.90 -4.42 43.96
C SER A 244 15.27 -3.15 44.53
N GLU A 245 15.89 -2.58 45.55
CA GLU A 245 15.45 -1.30 46.12
C GLU A 245 15.61 -0.15 45.12
N THR A 246 16.63 -0.20 44.25
CA THR A 246 16.85 0.77 43.17
C THR A 246 15.72 0.70 42.14
N ALA A 247 15.41 -0.50 41.64
CA ALA A 247 14.33 -0.72 40.69
C ALA A 247 12.98 -0.26 41.24
N ARG A 248 12.72 -0.51 42.53
CA ARG A 248 11.50 -0.05 43.21
C ARG A 248 11.41 1.47 43.22
N LYS A 249 12.46 2.16 43.65
CA LYS A 249 12.50 3.63 43.71
C LYS A 249 12.32 4.28 42.34
N ASN A 250 12.97 3.73 41.30
CA ASN A 250 12.84 4.24 39.94
C ASN A 250 11.43 4.05 39.39
N MET A 251 10.83 2.88 39.62
CA MET A 251 9.45 2.61 39.24
C MET A 251 8.46 3.50 40.00
N GLU A 252 8.63 3.69 41.31
CA GLU A 252 7.79 4.57 42.14
C GLU A 252 7.87 6.02 41.65
N LEU A 253 9.09 6.53 41.39
CA LEU A 253 9.31 7.86 40.83
C LEU A 253 8.57 8.05 39.49
N LEU A 254 8.77 7.13 38.54
CA LEU A 254 8.09 7.18 37.25
C LEU A 254 6.57 7.13 37.44
N THR A 255 6.09 6.27 38.33
CA THR A 255 4.66 6.10 38.62
C THR A 255 4.05 7.40 39.16
N ASP A 256 4.67 8.00 40.17
CA ASP A 256 4.17 9.19 40.85
C ASP A 256 4.13 10.40 39.92
N VAL A 257 5.13 10.57 39.05
CA VAL A 257 5.14 11.66 38.07
C VAL A 257 4.07 11.43 36.99
N MET A 258 4.00 10.24 36.42
CA MET A 258 3.01 9.93 35.38
C MET A 258 1.57 10.10 35.91
N VAL A 259 1.28 9.61 37.12
CA VAL A 259 -0.06 9.72 37.73
C VAL A 259 -0.43 11.18 37.99
N ARG A 260 0.49 12.00 38.52
CA ARG A 260 0.22 13.44 38.73
C ARG A 260 -0.04 14.21 37.43
N ASN A 261 0.49 13.72 36.31
CA ASN A 261 0.28 14.28 34.97
C ASN A 261 -0.90 13.66 34.22
N GLY A 262 -1.80 12.94 34.91
CA GLY A 262 -3.08 12.50 34.34
C GLY A 262 -3.04 11.12 33.68
N PHE A 263 -2.10 10.27 34.08
CA PHE A 263 -2.08 8.85 33.72
C PHE A 263 -2.60 7.96 34.86
N THR A 264 -2.96 6.75 34.51
CA THR A 264 -3.37 5.67 35.40
C THR A 264 -2.52 4.43 35.11
N THR A 265 -2.41 3.54 36.08
CA THR A 265 -1.57 2.34 35.99
C THR A 265 -2.39 1.07 35.92
N ILE A 266 -1.75 -0.02 35.52
CA ILE A 266 -2.22 -1.38 35.78
C ILE A 266 -1.21 -2.11 36.66
N SER A 267 -1.67 -3.06 37.47
CA SER A 267 -0.82 -3.73 38.47
C SER A 267 0.12 -4.77 37.87
N THR A 268 -0.18 -5.26 36.66
CA THR A 268 0.53 -6.35 35.98
C THR A 268 1.75 -5.90 35.19
N GLU A 269 1.80 -4.62 34.79
CA GLU A 269 2.85 -4.07 33.92
C GLU A 269 3.34 -2.74 34.49
N TRP A 270 4.59 -2.70 34.94
CA TRP A 270 5.18 -1.52 35.57
C TRP A 270 5.51 -0.40 34.56
N TRP A 271 5.69 -0.76 33.28
CA TRP A 271 5.98 0.18 32.19
C TRP A 271 4.72 0.81 31.60
N HIS A 272 3.55 0.19 31.78
CA HIS A 272 2.32 0.58 31.09
C HIS A 272 1.52 1.67 31.83
N PHE A 273 1.12 2.69 31.08
CA PHE A 273 0.32 3.81 31.56
C PHE A 273 -0.81 4.15 30.59
N ASN A 274 -2.00 4.42 31.14
CA ASN A 274 -3.17 4.83 30.38
C ASN A 274 -3.54 6.26 30.70
N ASP A 275 -3.84 7.06 29.69
CA ASP A 275 -4.48 8.36 29.88
C ASP A 275 -5.78 8.17 30.70
N SER A 276 -5.96 8.97 31.76
CA SER A 276 -7.16 8.94 32.60
C SER A 276 -8.45 9.24 31.82
N ASP A 277 -8.34 9.91 30.68
CA ASP A 277 -9.43 10.26 29.77
C ASP A 277 -9.62 9.25 28.62
N SER A 278 -8.92 8.10 28.64
CA SER A 278 -8.91 7.10 27.56
C SER A 278 -10.32 6.67 27.09
N ASP A 279 -11.28 6.57 28.01
CA ASP A 279 -12.65 6.12 27.69
C ASP A 279 -13.45 7.13 26.86
N LYS A 280 -12.96 8.36 26.69
CA LYS A 280 -13.55 9.37 25.80
C LYS A 280 -13.20 9.15 24.33
N TYR A 281 -12.24 8.29 24.03
CA TYR A 281 -11.70 8.10 22.69
C TYR A 281 -12.09 6.75 22.11
N GLU A 282 -12.49 6.77 20.85
CA GLU A 282 -12.73 5.55 20.08
C GLU A 282 -11.40 4.93 19.60
N ILE A 283 -11.46 3.63 19.30
CA ILE A 283 -10.38 2.95 18.60
C ILE A 283 -10.26 3.56 17.21
N ILE A 284 -9.02 3.81 16.80
CA ILE A 284 -8.70 4.31 15.47
C ILE A 284 -7.67 3.38 14.82
N ASP A 285 -7.76 3.26 13.50
CA ASP A 285 -6.81 2.53 12.68
C ASP A 285 -6.21 3.51 11.67
N VAL A 286 -5.11 4.13 12.08
CA VAL A 286 -4.36 5.16 11.36
C VAL A 286 -3.01 4.56 11.01
N ASN A 287 -2.54 4.78 9.78
CA ASN A 287 -1.21 4.32 9.41
C ASN A 287 -0.14 5.25 10.01
N LEU A 288 0.79 4.69 10.78
CA LEU A 288 1.92 5.43 11.39
C LEU A 288 2.74 6.21 10.37
N GLU A 289 2.78 5.76 9.12
CA GLU A 289 3.54 6.39 8.04
C GLU A 289 3.00 7.75 7.62
N GLU A 290 1.72 8.00 7.88
CA GLU A 290 1.14 9.31 7.57
C GLU A 290 1.82 10.43 8.37
N PHE A 291 2.57 10.08 9.43
CA PHE A 291 3.32 10.99 10.30
C PHE A 291 4.79 11.17 9.93
N LEU A 292 5.33 10.52 8.90
CA LEU A 292 6.73 10.64 8.49
C LEU A 292 7.08 11.96 7.75
N LYS A 293 6.18 12.96 7.77
CA LYS A 293 6.15 14.10 6.84
C LYS A 293 7.28 15.14 6.94
N ASP A 294 8.30 14.95 7.78
CA ASP A 294 9.46 15.87 7.86
C ASP A 294 10.76 15.34 7.26
N SER A 295 10.73 14.25 6.49
CA SER A 295 11.91 13.87 5.68
C SER A 295 11.68 13.78 4.18
N VAL A 296 10.44 13.88 3.69
CA VAL A 296 10.18 13.85 2.26
C VAL A 296 8.99 14.73 1.92
N SER A 297 9.28 15.89 1.32
CA SER A 297 8.33 16.59 0.47
C SER A 297 7.95 15.66 -0.70
N GLY A 298 6.84 14.94 -0.61
CA GLY A 298 6.39 14.01 -1.64
C GLY A 298 4.98 13.50 -1.39
N ASN A 299 4.16 13.44 -2.43
CA ASN A 299 2.74 13.03 -2.40
C ASN A 299 2.53 11.63 -1.78
N GLY A 300 1.29 11.27 -1.42
CA GLY A 300 0.85 9.96 -0.90
C GLY A 300 1.15 8.69 -1.73
N ARG A 301 2.06 8.77 -2.71
CA ARG A 301 2.60 7.69 -3.55
C ARG A 301 3.69 6.85 -2.86
N ASP A 302 4.24 7.31 -1.73
CA ASP A 302 5.37 6.64 -1.07
C ASP A 302 4.92 5.54 -0.09
N ALA A 303 3.71 5.64 0.46
CA ALA A 303 3.05 4.57 1.23
C ALA A 303 2.76 3.32 0.38
N GLU A 304 2.31 3.49 -0.87
CA GLU A 304 2.17 2.33 -1.77
C GLU A 304 3.53 1.75 -2.18
N SER A 305 4.55 2.59 -2.24
CA SER A 305 5.89 2.18 -2.68
C SER A 305 6.60 1.27 -1.67
N TRP A 306 6.46 1.50 -0.35
CA TRP A 306 7.03 0.56 0.64
C TRP A 306 6.25 -0.75 0.70
N LEU A 307 4.91 -0.73 0.60
CA LEU A 307 4.10 -1.95 0.64
C LEU A 307 4.52 -2.89 -0.49
N LEU A 308 4.80 -2.31 -1.66
CA LEU A 308 5.33 -3.03 -2.80
C LEU A 308 6.75 -3.54 -2.57
N VAL A 309 7.65 -2.75 -1.96
CA VAL A 309 9.01 -3.21 -1.62
C VAL A 309 8.99 -4.34 -0.57
N ALA A 310 8.17 -4.22 0.47
CA ALA A 310 7.98 -5.25 1.49
C ALA A 310 7.38 -6.53 0.90
N ALA A 311 6.37 -6.39 0.02
CA ALA A 311 5.82 -7.51 -0.72
C ALA A 311 6.89 -8.16 -1.61
N LEU A 312 7.76 -7.38 -2.28
CA LEU A 312 8.86 -7.92 -3.09
C LEU A 312 9.89 -8.71 -2.28
N ASP A 313 10.23 -8.24 -1.08
CA ASP A 313 11.15 -8.95 -0.19
C ASP A 313 10.57 -10.28 0.30
N LYS A 314 9.27 -10.31 0.58
CA LYS A 314 8.55 -11.56 0.94
C LYS A 314 8.29 -12.48 -0.25
N LEU A 315 8.19 -11.91 -1.45
CA LEU A 315 8.12 -12.64 -2.72
C LEU A 315 9.51 -13.03 -3.26
N LYS A 316 10.58 -13.02 -2.46
CA LYS A 316 11.93 -13.41 -2.89
C LYS A 316 11.98 -14.79 -3.57
N ASP A 317 11.17 -15.74 -3.10
CA ASP A 317 11.13 -17.10 -3.68
C ASP A 317 10.43 -17.12 -5.05
N VAL A 318 9.55 -16.14 -5.30
CA VAL A 318 8.85 -15.94 -6.58
C VAL A 318 9.70 -15.11 -7.55
N THR A 319 10.38 -14.08 -7.05
CA THR A 319 11.23 -13.18 -7.85
C THR A 319 12.59 -13.81 -8.17
N GLY A 320 13.07 -14.75 -7.34
CA GLY A 320 14.33 -15.46 -7.53
C GLY A 320 15.52 -14.51 -7.68
N ASP A 321 16.29 -14.71 -8.75
CA ASP A 321 17.45 -13.86 -9.08
C ASP A 321 17.08 -12.65 -9.96
N SER A 322 15.79 -12.30 -10.07
CA SER A 322 15.40 -11.12 -10.84
C SER A 322 15.93 -9.85 -10.19
N GLU A 323 16.40 -8.92 -11.02
CA GLU A 323 16.86 -7.59 -10.60
C GLU A 323 16.02 -6.46 -11.21
N GLN A 324 14.98 -6.77 -11.98
CA GLN A 324 14.07 -5.79 -12.55
C GLN A 324 12.63 -6.28 -12.48
N ILE A 325 11.76 -5.48 -11.88
CA ILE A 325 10.34 -5.80 -11.71
C ILE A 325 9.48 -4.68 -12.29
N VAL A 326 8.51 -5.07 -13.12
CA VAL A 326 7.32 -4.28 -13.42
C VAL A 326 6.21 -4.78 -12.51
N PHE A 327 5.75 -3.97 -11.56
CA PHE A 327 4.70 -4.34 -10.62
C PHE A 327 3.38 -3.70 -11.04
N VAL A 328 2.36 -4.51 -11.31
CA VAL A 328 1.00 -4.08 -11.65
C VAL A 328 0.11 -4.30 -10.43
N CYS A 329 -0.41 -3.22 -9.88
CA CYS A 329 -1.29 -3.25 -8.72
C CYS A 329 -2.67 -2.70 -9.09
N ALA A 330 -3.74 -3.33 -8.61
CA ALA A 330 -5.09 -2.83 -8.74
C ALA A 330 -5.80 -2.96 -7.38
N ASP A 331 -6.72 -2.04 -7.03
CA ASP A 331 -7.32 -1.99 -5.69
C ASP A 331 -7.90 -3.34 -5.21
N SER A 332 -8.50 -4.11 -6.13
CA SER A 332 -9.12 -5.40 -5.85
C SER A 332 -9.12 -6.31 -7.07
N LEU A 333 -9.56 -7.55 -6.90
CA LEU A 333 -9.70 -8.52 -8.01
C LEU A 333 -10.72 -8.10 -9.08
N GLY A 334 -11.65 -7.20 -8.77
CA GLY A 334 -12.76 -6.84 -9.67
C GLY A 334 -12.59 -5.52 -10.42
N THR A 335 -11.58 -4.72 -10.10
CA THR A 335 -11.33 -3.44 -10.78
C THR A 335 -10.47 -3.64 -12.02
N SER A 336 -10.70 -2.81 -13.03
CA SER A 336 -9.92 -2.79 -14.27
C SER A 336 -8.93 -1.62 -14.35
N ARG A 337 -8.95 -0.71 -13.37
CA ARG A 337 -7.95 0.34 -13.21
C ARG A 337 -6.81 -0.18 -12.36
N ALA A 338 -5.58 0.13 -12.75
CA ALA A 338 -4.37 -0.33 -12.10
C ALA A 338 -3.29 0.75 -12.14
N GLU A 339 -2.22 0.53 -11.40
CA GLU A 339 -0.97 1.25 -11.50
C GLU A 339 0.18 0.31 -11.81
N VAL A 340 1.17 0.82 -12.54
CA VAL A 340 2.43 0.17 -12.84
C VAL A 340 3.54 0.88 -12.07
N HIS A 341 4.25 0.12 -11.25
CA HIS A 341 5.44 0.54 -10.53
C HIS A 341 6.65 -0.20 -11.11
N THR A 342 7.81 0.42 -11.07
CA THR A 342 9.03 -0.17 -11.63
C THR A 342 10.13 -0.18 -10.59
N PHE A 343 10.74 -1.34 -10.38
CA PHE A 343 11.78 -1.56 -9.40
C PHE A 343 13.01 -2.18 -10.02
N GLU A 344 14.16 -1.75 -9.55
CA GLU A 344 15.46 -2.28 -9.91
C GLU A 344 16.25 -2.65 -8.66
N LYS A 345 16.93 -3.79 -8.67
CA LYS A 345 17.67 -4.28 -7.51
C LYS A 345 19.11 -3.80 -7.54
N ASN A 346 19.48 -2.89 -6.66
CA ASN A 346 20.83 -2.36 -6.51
C ASN A 346 21.40 -2.76 -5.14
N ASN A 347 22.59 -3.37 -5.12
CA ASN A 347 23.23 -3.87 -3.90
C ASN A 347 22.30 -4.73 -3.00
N GLY A 348 21.45 -5.54 -3.63
CA GLY A 348 20.51 -6.42 -2.95
C GLY A 348 19.21 -5.74 -2.48
N ARG A 349 19.03 -4.43 -2.69
CA ARG A 349 17.83 -3.66 -2.30
C ARG A 349 17.02 -3.25 -3.53
N TRP A 350 15.70 -3.29 -3.41
CA TRP A 350 14.80 -2.80 -4.46
C TRP A 350 14.68 -1.29 -4.39
N GLU A 351 14.90 -0.63 -5.52
CA GLU A 351 14.79 0.82 -5.69
C GLU A 351 13.79 1.13 -6.79
N LYS A 352 12.94 2.13 -6.58
CA LYS A 352 11.95 2.56 -7.57
C LYS A 352 12.66 3.33 -8.70
N VAL A 353 12.28 3.04 -9.94
CA VAL A 353 12.94 3.63 -11.13
C VAL A 353 12.15 4.80 -11.70
N PHE A 354 10.84 4.64 -11.86
CA PHE A 354 9.95 5.66 -12.40
C PHE A 354 8.81 5.98 -11.43
N GLU A 355 8.23 7.17 -11.59
CA GLU A 355 6.94 7.52 -10.98
C GLU A 355 5.86 6.49 -11.36
N PRO A 356 4.88 6.21 -10.47
CA PRO A 356 3.78 5.31 -10.76
C PRO A 356 3.07 5.71 -12.06
N MET A 357 2.82 4.71 -12.89
CA MET A 357 2.21 4.90 -14.20
C MET A 357 0.79 4.35 -14.13
N LYS A 358 -0.22 5.18 -14.41
CA LYS A 358 -1.58 4.70 -14.61
C LYS A 358 -1.61 3.57 -15.65
N ALA A 359 -2.41 2.56 -15.37
CA ALA A 359 -2.60 1.40 -16.23
C ALA A 359 -4.08 0.95 -16.23
N VAL A 360 -4.42 0.13 -17.22
CA VAL A 360 -5.68 -0.61 -17.27
C VAL A 360 -5.40 -2.09 -17.50
N ILE A 361 -6.22 -2.94 -16.90
CA ILE A 361 -6.16 -4.40 -17.02
C ILE A 361 -7.45 -4.94 -17.65
N GLY A 362 -7.62 -6.27 -17.64
CA GLY A 362 -8.84 -6.92 -18.12
C GLY A 362 -10.11 -6.29 -17.53
N SER A 363 -11.17 -6.14 -18.32
CA SER A 363 -12.42 -5.53 -17.86
C SER A 363 -13.10 -6.28 -16.71
N GLY A 364 -12.78 -7.56 -16.53
CA GLY A 364 -13.20 -8.39 -15.40
C GLY A 364 -12.22 -8.38 -14.22
N GLY A 365 -11.18 -7.54 -14.27
CA GLY A 365 -10.11 -7.42 -13.28
C GLY A 365 -9.09 -8.55 -13.35
N PHE A 366 -8.69 -9.06 -12.19
CA PHE A 366 -7.65 -10.08 -12.03
C PHE A 366 -8.24 -11.48 -11.78
N SER A 367 -7.50 -12.52 -12.16
CA SER A 367 -7.85 -13.93 -11.88
C SER A 367 -6.64 -14.78 -11.52
N TYR A 368 -6.77 -15.58 -10.45
CA TYR A 368 -5.84 -16.67 -10.13
C TYR A 368 -6.10 -17.93 -10.97
N ASP A 369 -7.34 -18.13 -11.45
CA ASP A 369 -7.74 -19.23 -12.34
C ASP A 369 -8.20 -18.64 -13.67
N LYS A 370 -7.24 -18.07 -14.40
CA LYS A 370 -7.47 -17.43 -15.71
C LYS A 370 -7.97 -18.47 -16.73
N LYS A 371 -8.96 -18.07 -17.53
CA LYS A 371 -9.60 -18.86 -18.59
C LYS A 371 -9.70 -18.06 -19.88
N GLU A 372 -9.77 -18.75 -21.01
CA GLU A 372 -9.98 -18.09 -22.31
C GLU A 372 -11.31 -17.31 -22.32
N GLY A 373 -11.27 -16.07 -22.80
CA GLY A 373 -12.46 -15.21 -22.89
C GLY A 373 -13.04 -14.67 -21.57
N ASP A 374 -12.43 -14.93 -20.40
CA ASP A 374 -12.96 -14.48 -19.10
C ASP A 374 -12.86 -12.96 -18.86
N LYS A 375 -12.19 -12.23 -19.76
CA LYS A 375 -11.92 -10.79 -19.68
C LYS A 375 -11.05 -10.37 -18.49
N LYS A 376 -10.28 -11.29 -17.90
CA LYS A 376 -9.45 -11.04 -16.72
C LYS A 376 -7.96 -11.11 -17.06
N SER A 377 -7.16 -10.35 -16.34
CA SER A 377 -5.69 -10.46 -16.37
C SER A 377 -5.21 -11.52 -15.38
N PRO A 378 -4.17 -12.30 -15.69
CA PRO A 378 -3.68 -13.34 -14.79
C PRO A 378 -2.92 -12.74 -13.60
N VAL A 379 -3.22 -13.22 -12.40
CA VAL A 379 -2.43 -12.94 -11.19
C VAL A 379 -1.20 -13.84 -11.16
N GLY A 380 -0.04 -13.27 -10.81
CA GLY A 380 1.21 -14.02 -10.66
C GLY A 380 2.44 -13.25 -11.09
N ALA A 381 3.55 -13.98 -11.19
CA ALA A 381 4.83 -13.46 -11.68
C ALA A 381 5.18 -14.11 -13.03
N PHE A 382 5.44 -13.29 -14.03
CA PHE A 382 5.69 -13.74 -15.40
C PHE A 382 6.94 -13.10 -15.97
N LEU A 383 7.66 -13.83 -16.82
CA LEU A 383 8.87 -13.31 -17.44
C LEU A 383 8.54 -12.31 -18.55
N LEU A 384 9.39 -11.30 -18.70
CA LEU A 384 9.37 -10.36 -19.82
C LEU A 384 10.59 -10.62 -20.71
N LYS A 385 10.47 -11.54 -21.67
CA LYS A 385 11.62 -12.00 -22.48
C LYS A 385 11.72 -11.32 -23.84
N ARG A 386 10.58 -11.03 -24.44
CA ARG A 386 10.46 -10.63 -25.83
C ARG A 386 9.34 -9.62 -26.03
N SER A 387 9.53 -8.81 -27.04
CA SER A 387 8.65 -7.72 -27.42
C SER A 387 8.44 -7.73 -28.92
N PHE A 388 7.38 -7.06 -29.32
CA PHE A 388 6.89 -7.00 -30.68
C PHE A 388 6.53 -5.56 -31.02
N GLY A 389 6.47 -5.27 -32.31
CA GLY A 389 5.88 -4.04 -32.79
C GLY A 389 5.75 -3.99 -34.30
N ARG A 390 4.95 -3.03 -34.75
CA ARG A 390 4.73 -2.76 -36.17
C ARG A 390 5.89 -2.00 -36.81
N TYR A 391 6.59 -1.23 -35.99
CA TYR A 391 7.67 -0.33 -36.39
C TYR A 391 9.04 -0.92 -36.05
N GLU A 392 10.09 -0.13 -36.24
CA GLU A 392 11.45 -0.53 -35.86
C GLU A 392 11.60 -0.62 -34.34
N ASN A 393 12.62 -1.36 -33.89
CA ASN A 393 12.91 -1.52 -32.48
C ASN A 393 13.05 -0.13 -31.81
N PRO A 394 12.25 0.19 -30.77
CA PRO A 394 12.25 1.51 -30.13
C PRO A 394 13.46 1.76 -29.20
N GLY A 395 14.47 0.88 -29.22
CA GLY A 395 15.62 0.89 -28.31
C GLY A 395 15.49 -0.11 -27.16
N THR A 396 14.63 -1.12 -27.27
CA THR A 396 14.55 -2.20 -26.27
C THR A 396 15.70 -3.17 -26.41
N ARG A 397 16.19 -3.66 -25.26
CA ARG A 397 17.18 -4.74 -25.17
C ARG A 397 16.55 -6.13 -25.17
N LEU A 398 15.23 -6.23 -24.98
CA LEU A 398 14.51 -7.50 -25.11
C LEU A 398 14.57 -8.02 -26.54
N VAL A 399 14.32 -9.31 -26.74
CA VAL A 399 14.20 -9.88 -28.09
C VAL A 399 13.04 -9.20 -28.80
N TYR A 400 13.32 -8.45 -29.87
CA TYR A 400 12.32 -7.68 -30.60
C TYR A 400 11.94 -8.33 -31.93
N THR A 401 10.65 -8.57 -32.15
CA THR A 401 10.12 -9.06 -33.43
C THR A 401 9.24 -8.00 -34.07
N ARG A 402 9.69 -7.50 -35.22
CA ARG A 402 8.85 -6.64 -36.07
C ARG A 402 7.85 -7.51 -36.83
N PHE A 403 6.55 -7.25 -36.66
CA PHE A 403 5.50 -7.93 -37.40
C PHE A 403 4.96 -7.05 -38.54
N SER A 404 4.25 -7.68 -39.46
CA SER A 404 3.69 -7.12 -40.68
C SER A 404 2.27 -7.64 -40.91
N GLN A 405 1.66 -7.29 -42.04
CA GLN A 405 0.35 -7.85 -42.40
C GLN A 405 0.47 -9.37 -42.63
N GLY A 406 -0.45 -10.15 -42.07
CA GLY A 406 -0.41 -11.62 -42.13
C GLY A 406 0.37 -12.29 -40.99
N ASP A 407 0.64 -11.54 -39.93
CA ASP A 407 1.22 -12.01 -38.69
C ASP A 407 0.14 -12.10 -37.60
N PHE A 408 0.07 -13.24 -36.92
CA PHE A 408 -1.03 -13.58 -36.02
C PHE A 408 -0.53 -14.11 -34.68
N TRP A 409 -1.34 -13.96 -33.63
CA TRP A 409 -1.20 -14.72 -32.40
C TRP A 409 -2.40 -15.64 -32.22
N VAL A 410 -2.18 -16.96 -32.27
CA VAL A 410 -3.28 -17.93 -32.30
C VAL A 410 -3.91 -18.06 -30.91
N ASP A 411 -5.20 -17.78 -30.82
CA ASP A 411 -6.01 -17.89 -29.59
C ASP A 411 -6.99 -19.09 -29.63
N ASP A 412 -7.03 -19.83 -30.74
CA ASP A 412 -7.85 -21.04 -30.88
C ASP A 412 -7.31 -22.19 -30.03
N ALA A 413 -8.00 -22.50 -28.93
CA ALA A 413 -7.66 -23.58 -28.00
C ALA A 413 -7.65 -24.98 -28.63
N ASN A 414 -8.27 -25.18 -29.80
CA ASN A 414 -8.24 -26.46 -30.53
C ASN A 414 -7.09 -26.54 -31.54
N SER A 415 -6.36 -25.44 -31.76
CA SER A 415 -5.24 -25.41 -32.69
C SER A 415 -3.98 -26.01 -32.06
N PRO A 416 -3.17 -26.77 -32.81
CA PRO A 416 -1.83 -27.16 -32.38
C PRO A 416 -0.87 -25.95 -32.22
N TYR A 417 -1.28 -24.76 -32.68
CA TYR A 417 -0.54 -23.52 -32.56
C TYR A 417 -1.07 -22.61 -31.44
N TYR A 418 -1.95 -23.11 -30.55
CA TYR A 418 -2.54 -22.32 -29.47
C TYR A 418 -1.50 -21.53 -28.66
N ASN A 419 -1.80 -20.26 -28.44
CA ASN A 419 -0.99 -19.28 -27.75
C ASN A 419 0.43 -19.08 -28.32
N THR A 420 0.55 -19.14 -29.66
CA THR A 420 1.83 -18.90 -30.35
C THR A 420 1.70 -17.86 -31.47
N TYR A 421 2.82 -17.20 -31.75
CA TYR A 421 2.97 -16.30 -32.89
C TYR A 421 3.15 -17.09 -34.19
N GLN A 422 2.37 -16.75 -35.22
CA GLN A 422 2.35 -17.44 -36.51
C GLN A 422 2.40 -16.45 -37.68
N LYS A 423 3.06 -16.89 -38.76
CA LYS A 423 3.12 -16.17 -40.03
C LYS A 423 2.26 -16.84 -41.09
N GLY A 424 1.68 -16.02 -41.96
CA GLY A 424 0.94 -16.46 -43.13
C GLY A 424 -0.53 -16.78 -42.81
N PRO A 425 -1.31 -17.15 -43.85
CA PRO A 425 -2.73 -17.37 -43.72
C PRO A 425 -3.06 -18.56 -42.82
N ALA A 426 -4.25 -18.54 -42.23
CA ALA A 426 -4.75 -19.63 -41.38
C ALA A 426 -4.74 -20.97 -42.11
N ASN A 427 -5.28 -21.07 -43.34
CA ASN A 427 -5.26 -22.29 -44.16
C ASN A 427 -5.63 -23.58 -43.37
N GLY A 428 -6.62 -23.49 -42.47
CA GLY A 428 -7.06 -24.60 -41.61
C GLY A 428 -6.19 -24.89 -40.38
N ARG A 429 -5.16 -24.08 -40.11
CA ARG A 429 -4.27 -24.21 -38.95
C ARG A 429 -4.91 -23.73 -37.64
N TRP A 430 -5.85 -22.81 -37.71
CA TRP A 430 -6.63 -22.28 -36.58
C TRP A 430 -7.94 -21.67 -37.10
N ASN A 431 -8.95 -21.56 -36.24
CA ASN A 431 -10.23 -20.90 -36.53
C ASN A 431 -10.28 -19.45 -36.01
N SER A 432 -9.47 -19.13 -35.01
CA SER A 432 -9.33 -17.78 -34.45
C SER A 432 -7.87 -17.48 -34.15
N ALA A 433 -7.50 -16.21 -34.32
CA ALA A 433 -6.22 -15.65 -33.91
C ALA A 433 -6.34 -14.13 -33.83
N GLU A 434 -5.53 -13.50 -32.99
CA GLU A 434 -5.35 -12.06 -33.02
C GLU A 434 -4.56 -11.63 -34.27
N ASP A 435 -5.17 -10.81 -35.12
CA ASP A 435 -4.49 -10.13 -36.23
C ASP A 435 -3.64 -8.98 -35.67
N LEU A 436 -2.34 -9.24 -35.51
CA LEU A 436 -1.44 -8.29 -34.85
C LEU A 436 -1.37 -6.94 -35.58
N TYR A 437 -1.49 -6.95 -36.91
CA TYR A 437 -1.47 -5.74 -37.72
C TYR A 437 -2.82 -5.02 -37.71
N GLY A 438 -3.92 -5.78 -37.75
CA GLY A 438 -5.29 -5.28 -37.77
C GLY A 438 -5.74 -4.59 -36.49
N ILE A 439 -5.16 -4.94 -35.33
CA ILE A 439 -5.50 -4.30 -34.03
C ILE A 439 -5.15 -2.81 -34.00
N GLY A 440 -4.13 -2.37 -34.75
CA GLY A 440 -3.75 -0.97 -34.87
C GLY A 440 -2.95 -0.44 -33.67
N ASP A 441 -3.32 0.75 -33.19
CA ASP A 441 -2.53 1.53 -32.23
C ASP A 441 -2.14 0.81 -30.93
N PRO A 442 -3.01 -0.02 -30.31
CA PRO A 442 -2.62 -0.77 -29.12
C PRO A 442 -1.36 -1.63 -29.32
N TYR A 443 -1.11 -2.12 -30.54
CA TYR A 443 0.00 -3.02 -30.87
C TYR A 443 1.12 -2.33 -31.66
N LYS A 444 1.21 -0.98 -31.68
CA LYS A 444 2.43 -0.33 -32.24
C LYS A 444 3.68 -0.92 -31.61
N TYR A 445 3.65 -1.11 -30.29
CA TYR A 445 4.65 -1.81 -29.49
C TYR A 445 3.98 -2.57 -28.34
N PHE A 446 4.43 -3.79 -28.07
CA PHE A 446 4.01 -4.54 -26.90
C PHE A 446 5.10 -5.50 -26.40
N ILE A 447 5.01 -5.87 -25.14
CA ILE A 447 5.86 -6.91 -24.51
C ILE A 447 4.97 -8.13 -24.27
N VAL A 448 5.50 -9.32 -24.53
CA VAL A 448 4.79 -10.56 -24.19
C VAL A 448 4.91 -10.79 -22.69
N ILE A 449 3.76 -10.87 -22.00
CA ILE A 449 3.70 -11.41 -20.64
C ILE A 449 3.73 -12.92 -20.83
N GLU A 450 4.80 -13.61 -20.43
CA GLU A 450 5.01 -15.04 -20.68
C GLU A 450 4.12 -15.93 -19.77
N TYR A 451 2.82 -15.64 -19.78
CA TYR A 451 1.75 -16.43 -19.19
C TYR A 451 1.25 -17.45 -20.21
N ASN A 452 1.30 -18.74 -19.86
CA ASN A 452 0.80 -19.84 -20.68
C ASN A 452 1.50 -20.02 -22.06
N THR A 453 2.74 -19.57 -22.24
CA THR A 453 3.41 -19.50 -23.56
C THR A 453 4.45 -20.60 -23.84
N GLU A 454 5.13 -21.15 -22.82
CA GLU A 454 6.21 -22.15 -23.03
C GLU A 454 5.65 -23.54 -23.35
N GLU A 455 4.72 -24.01 -22.52
CA GLU A 455 3.93 -25.22 -22.75
C GLU A 455 2.43 -24.84 -22.64
N PRO A 456 1.83 -24.30 -23.71
CA PRO A 456 0.47 -23.77 -23.65
C PRO A 456 -0.56 -24.83 -23.27
N VAL A 457 -1.32 -24.55 -22.21
CA VAL A 457 -2.49 -25.32 -21.81
C VAL A 457 -3.73 -24.68 -22.43
N ALA A 458 -4.38 -25.41 -23.34
CA ALA A 458 -5.60 -24.99 -24.03
C ALA A 458 -6.65 -24.46 -23.04
N GLY A 459 -7.24 -23.30 -23.37
CA GLY A 459 -8.31 -22.69 -22.59
C GLY A 459 -7.88 -21.95 -21.32
N LYS A 460 -6.58 -21.91 -20.99
CA LYS A 460 -6.07 -21.13 -19.85
C LYS A 460 -5.80 -19.66 -20.16
N GLY A 461 -6.17 -19.20 -21.35
CA GLY A 461 -5.98 -17.82 -21.81
C GLY A 461 -4.75 -17.71 -22.69
N SER A 462 -4.84 -16.86 -23.71
CA SER A 462 -3.82 -16.63 -24.72
C SER A 462 -3.65 -15.13 -25.00
N ALA A 463 -2.63 -14.77 -25.79
CA ALA A 463 -2.37 -13.39 -26.23
C ALA A 463 -2.33 -12.35 -25.09
N ILE A 464 -1.74 -12.73 -23.94
CA ILE A 464 -1.60 -11.82 -22.80
C ILE A 464 -0.37 -10.94 -22.99
N PHE A 465 -0.60 -9.66 -23.26
CA PHE A 465 0.46 -8.70 -23.54
C PHE A 465 0.47 -7.53 -22.56
N PHE A 466 1.61 -6.86 -22.49
CA PHE A 466 1.72 -5.52 -21.94
C PHE A 466 1.83 -4.54 -23.12
N HIS A 467 0.83 -3.70 -23.36
CA HIS A 467 0.71 -2.94 -24.61
C HIS A 467 0.20 -1.50 -24.41
N ILE A 468 0.01 -0.77 -25.50
CA ILE A 468 -0.47 0.61 -25.48
C ILE A 468 -2.00 0.61 -25.26
N TRP A 469 -2.50 1.36 -24.29
CA TRP A 469 -3.94 1.48 -24.09
C TRP A 469 -4.60 2.31 -25.20
N ARG A 470 -5.93 2.24 -25.32
CA ARG A 470 -6.67 3.24 -26.13
C ARG A 470 -6.76 4.57 -25.39
N ASN A 471 -7.00 4.51 -24.08
CA ASN A 471 -6.94 5.59 -23.11
C ASN A 471 -7.03 5.00 -21.69
N GLU A 472 -6.87 5.85 -20.67
CA GLU A 472 -6.89 5.47 -19.25
C GLU A 472 -8.22 4.88 -18.74
N ASN A 473 -9.29 4.92 -19.54
CA ASN A 473 -10.63 4.41 -19.19
C ASN A 473 -11.06 3.21 -20.04
N SER A 474 -10.18 2.69 -20.90
CA SER A 474 -10.49 1.62 -21.85
C SER A 474 -9.84 0.31 -21.44
N PRO A 475 -10.52 -0.54 -20.65
CA PRO A 475 -9.95 -1.80 -20.19
C PRO A 475 -9.71 -2.79 -21.34
N THR A 476 -8.90 -3.81 -21.08
CA THR A 476 -8.53 -4.82 -22.05
C THR A 476 -9.42 -6.07 -21.94
N ALA A 477 -9.18 -7.07 -22.79
CA ALA A 477 -9.76 -8.41 -22.63
C ALA A 477 -8.94 -9.33 -21.70
N GLY A 478 -7.81 -8.87 -21.14
CA GLY A 478 -6.93 -9.68 -20.29
C GLY A 478 -5.48 -9.23 -20.26
N CYS A 479 -5.08 -8.36 -21.18
CA CYS A 479 -3.79 -7.69 -21.20
C CYS A 479 -3.66 -6.63 -20.10
N THR A 480 -2.42 -6.18 -19.87
CA THR A 480 -2.14 -4.94 -19.14
C THR A 480 -1.79 -3.86 -20.16
N ALA A 481 -2.26 -2.63 -19.96
CA ALA A 481 -2.02 -1.55 -20.91
C ALA A 481 -1.76 -0.20 -20.23
N VAL A 482 -0.84 0.58 -20.81
CA VAL A 482 -0.41 1.92 -20.36
C VAL A 482 -0.31 2.88 -21.54
N SER A 483 0.02 4.15 -21.31
CA SER A 483 0.27 5.10 -22.40
C SER A 483 1.45 4.68 -23.28
N GLU A 484 1.46 5.16 -24.54
CA GLU A 484 2.57 4.93 -25.48
C GLU A 484 3.90 5.44 -24.90
N GLU A 485 3.89 6.60 -24.24
CA GLU A 485 5.06 7.13 -23.54
C GLU A 485 5.59 6.16 -22.47
N ASN A 486 4.70 5.63 -21.63
CA ASN A 486 5.07 4.79 -20.51
C ASN A 486 5.60 3.43 -20.96
N ILE A 487 4.98 2.79 -21.96
CA ILE A 487 5.49 1.51 -22.44
C ILE A 487 6.84 1.68 -23.15
N LEU A 488 7.05 2.77 -23.88
CA LEU A 488 8.34 3.04 -24.53
C LEU A 488 9.45 3.28 -23.49
N LYS A 489 9.15 3.96 -22.37
CA LYS A 489 10.09 4.09 -21.24
C LYS A 489 10.45 2.72 -20.66
N ILE A 490 9.46 1.90 -20.35
CA ILE A 490 9.67 0.56 -19.79
C ILE A 490 10.46 -0.31 -20.75
N MET A 491 10.10 -0.37 -22.04
CA MET A 491 10.77 -1.18 -23.05
C MET A 491 12.27 -0.85 -23.17
N LYS A 492 12.65 0.43 -23.08
CA LYS A 492 14.05 0.88 -23.12
C LYS A 492 14.80 0.54 -21.82
N TRP A 493 14.10 0.59 -20.68
CA TRP A 493 14.68 0.32 -19.36
C TRP A 493 14.91 -1.18 -19.10
N LEU A 494 14.07 -2.07 -19.59
CA LEU A 494 14.23 -3.50 -19.37
C LEU A 494 15.54 -4.05 -19.96
N ASP A 495 16.22 -4.88 -19.19
CA ASP A 495 17.48 -5.56 -19.53
C ASP A 495 17.30 -7.08 -19.39
N PRO A 496 17.40 -7.86 -20.48
CA PRO A 496 17.25 -9.31 -20.39
C PRO A 496 18.29 -9.98 -19.48
N SER A 497 19.47 -9.38 -19.27
CA SER A 497 20.49 -9.91 -18.35
C SER A 497 20.08 -9.81 -16.88
N ARG A 498 19.15 -8.91 -16.56
CA ARG A 498 18.60 -8.68 -15.21
C ARG A 498 17.31 -9.47 -14.94
N LYS A 499 16.98 -10.42 -15.82
CA LYS A 499 15.87 -11.38 -15.71
C LYS A 499 14.54 -10.71 -15.33
N PRO A 500 14.04 -9.76 -16.14
CA PRO A 500 12.90 -8.95 -15.76
C PRO A 500 11.61 -9.76 -15.60
N LEU A 501 10.85 -9.46 -14.56
CA LEU A 501 9.53 -10.03 -14.31
C LEU A 501 8.45 -8.93 -14.33
N ILE A 502 7.24 -9.34 -14.67
CA ILE A 502 6.02 -8.59 -14.36
C ILE A 502 5.27 -9.33 -13.25
N LEU A 503 4.97 -8.63 -12.16
CA LEU A 503 4.16 -9.13 -11.05
C LEU A 503 2.80 -8.45 -11.12
N GLN A 504 1.73 -9.21 -11.08
CA GLN A 504 0.36 -8.68 -11.21
C GLN A 504 -0.47 -9.19 -10.04
N TYR A 505 -0.90 -8.28 -9.15
CA TYR A 505 -1.63 -8.65 -7.92
C TYR A 505 -2.64 -7.56 -7.51
N PRO A 506 -3.74 -7.93 -6.83
CA PRO A 506 -4.60 -6.95 -6.18
C PRO A 506 -3.96 -6.40 -4.89
N ALA A 507 -4.23 -5.15 -4.55
CA ALA A 507 -3.67 -4.45 -3.38
C ALA A 507 -3.96 -5.16 -2.06
N ASP A 508 -5.17 -5.71 -1.89
CA ASP A 508 -5.54 -6.45 -0.68
C ASP A 508 -4.63 -7.66 -0.43
N HIS A 509 -4.26 -8.38 -1.49
CA HIS A 509 -3.34 -9.51 -1.37
C HIS A 509 -1.90 -9.06 -1.10
N LEU A 510 -1.51 -7.88 -1.57
CA LEU A 510 -0.20 -7.31 -1.23
C LEU A 510 -0.11 -6.96 0.24
N ARG A 511 -1.21 -6.51 0.85
CA ARG A 511 -1.28 -6.29 2.30
C ARG A 511 -1.15 -7.61 3.05
N GLU A 512 -1.81 -8.66 2.61
CA GLU A 512 -1.66 -10.00 3.20
C GLU A 512 -0.24 -10.55 3.06
N ILE A 513 0.41 -10.33 1.91
CA ILE A 513 1.79 -10.76 1.70
C ILE A 513 2.75 -9.91 2.52
N ALA A 514 2.59 -8.58 2.54
CA ALA A 514 3.52 -7.65 3.19
C ALA A 514 3.42 -7.70 4.72
N ASN A 515 2.27 -8.08 5.28
CA ASN A 515 2.05 -8.38 6.70
C ASN A 515 2.53 -9.80 7.05
#